data_AF-A0A8H7MYH2-F1
#
_entry.id   AF-A0A8H7MYH2-F1
#
_cell.length_a   1.000
_cell.length_b   1.000
_cell.length_c   1.000
_cell.angle_alpha   90.00
_cell.angle_beta   90.00
_cell.angle_gamma   90.00
#
_symmetry.space_group_name_H-M   'P 1'
#
loop_
_entity.id
_entity.type
_entity.pdbx_description
1 polymer ?
#
loop_
_entity_poly.entity_id
_entity_poly.type
_entity_poly.pdbx_seq_one_letter_code
_entity_poly.pdbx_strand_id
1 'polypeptide(L)'
;MAEALGKLPLALAATNVLAIATASTNASLTLFLIPRFLELPPPLNVRRWHSMFEVTKWWVAGPMVTSGLSYLCLAYRLRSNPDVLALLVAAGSLCLSVVPFTYVMVLPTIDKLRGKLKVFENASDLSQVDETGEKAHSLIGAWGKWNMGRAIPVMVAGLIGMYVAELSP
;
A
#
# COMPACT_ATOMS: atom_id res chain seq x y z
N MET A 1 23.77 -19.23 19.12
CA MET A 1 22.30 -19.45 19.11
C MET A 1 21.58 -18.58 20.15
N ALA A 2 22.11 -18.43 21.38
CA ALA A 2 21.54 -17.54 22.41
C ALA A 2 21.45 -16.05 22.02
N GLU A 3 22.45 -15.51 21.30
CA GLU A 3 22.43 -14.11 20.84
C GLU A 3 21.31 -13.82 19.81
N ALA A 4 20.88 -14.83 19.04
CA ALA A 4 19.82 -14.70 18.05
C ALA A 4 18.42 -14.69 18.68
N LEU A 5 18.27 -15.29 19.87
CA LEU A 5 17.04 -15.27 20.66
C LEU A 5 16.83 -13.90 21.34
N GLY A 6 17.92 -13.24 21.77
CA GLY A 6 17.84 -11.91 22.38
C GLY A 6 17.38 -10.79 21.43
N LYS A 7 17.49 -10.98 20.11
CA LYS A 7 17.07 -9.98 19.09
C LYS A 7 15.64 -10.18 18.59
N LEU A 8 14.94 -11.21 19.06
CA LEU A 8 13.58 -11.53 18.66
C LEU A 8 12.55 -10.43 19.00
N PRO A 9 12.52 -9.84 20.22
CA PRO A 9 11.58 -8.76 20.54
C PRO A 9 11.84 -7.50 19.69
N LEU A 10 13.11 -7.19 19.41
CA LEU A 10 13.49 -6.09 18.53
C LEU A 10 13.00 -6.33 17.09
N ALA A 11 13.14 -7.55 16.57
CA ALA A 11 12.69 -7.90 15.23
C ALA A 11 11.17 -7.82 15.08
N LEU A 12 10.41 -8.26 16.10
CA LEU A 12 8.96 -8.11 16.13
C LEU A 12 8.55 -6.64 16.18
N ALA A 13 9.15 -5.85 17.08
CA ALA A 13 8.90 -4.41 17.17
C ALA A 13 9.20 -3.68 15.84
N ALA A 14 10.34 -3.96 15.21
CA ALA A 14 10.70 -3.38 13.92
C ALA A 14 9.70 -3.75 12.81
N THR A 15 9.23 -5.01 12.80
CA THR A 15 8.23 -5.48 11.83
C THR A 15 6.90 -4.75 12.00
N ASN A 16 6.45 -4.59 13.26
CA ASN A 16 5.21 -3.87 13.60
C ASN A 16 5.28 -2.40 13.19
N VAL A 17 6.37 -1.72 13.56
CA VAL A 17 6.58 -0.31 13.17
C VAL A 17 6.58 -0.17 11.66
N LEU A 18 7.27 -1.05 10.94
CA LEU A 18 7.31 -1.01 9.47
C LEU A 18 5.91 -1.18 8.87
N ALA A 19 5.11 -2.15 9.36
CA ALA A 19 3.77 -2.40 8.86
C ALA A 19 2.84 -1.20 9.09
N ILE A 20 2.77 -0.71 10.33
CA ILE A 20 1.90 0.41 10.74
C ILE A 20 2.31 1.70 10.04
N ALA A 21 3.61 2.01 10.02
CA ALA A 21 4.12 3.23 9.38
C ALA A 21 3.80 3.21 7.88
N THR A 22 4.05 2.09 7.20
CA THR A 22 3.80 2.00 5.75
C THR A 22 2.31 2.08 5.42
N ALA A 23 1.45 1.43 6.21
CA ALA A 23 -0.01 1.54 6.06
C ALA A 23 -0.49 2.98 6.26
N SER A 24 0.05 3.67 7.28
CA SER A 24 -0.26 5.07 7.59
C SER A 24 0.21 6.01 6.48
N THR A 25 1.41 5.80 5.94
CA THR A 25 1.94 6.56 4.80
C THR A 25 1.06 6.38 3.57
N ASN A 26 0.67 5.14 3.23
CA ASN A 26 -0.23 4.88 2.11
C ASN A 26 -1.61 5.55 2.28
N ALA A 27 -2.18 5.48 3.49
CA ALA A 27 -3.43 6.14 3.81
C ALA A 27 -3.30 7.66 3.68
N SER A 28 -2.24 8.24 4.22
CA SER A 28 -1.96 9.69 4.17
C SER A 28 -1.82 10.19 2.73
N LEU A 29 -1.07 9.48 1.88
CA LEU A 29 -0.97 9.81 0.45
C LEU A 29 -2.36 9.90 -0.20
N THR A 30 -3.25 8.98 0.15
CA THR A 30 -4.61 8.97 -0.40
C THR A 30 -5.45 10.12 0.15
N LEU A 31 -5.51 10.26 1.48
CA LEU A 31 -6.39 11.21 2.15
C LEU A 31 -6.04 12.66 1.83
N PHE A 32 -4.75 12.97 1.68
CA PHE A 32 -4.31 14.35 1.45
C PHE A 32 -4.11 14.69 -0.03
N LEU A 33 -3.61 13.76 -0.86
CA LEU A 33 -3.28 14.11 -2.24
C LEU A 33 -4.43 13.90 -3.21
N ILE A 34 -5.32 12.93 -2.97
CA ILE A 34 -6.41 12.67 -3.91
C ILE A 34 -7.40 13.84 -3.98
N PRO A 35 -7.88 14.43 -2.87
CA PRO A 35 -8.74 15.61 -2.95
C PRO A 35 -8.07 16.75 -3.74
N ARG A 36 -6.77 16.98 -3.51
CA ARG A 36 -6.00 18.00 -4.22
C ARG A 36 -5.88 17.75 -5.71
N PHE A 37 -5.77 16.49 -6.14
CA PHE A 37 -5.78 16.19 -7.57
C PHE A 37 -7.16 16.37 -8.19
N LEU A 38 -8.23 16.11 -7.44
CA LEU A 38 -9.60 16.31 -7.92
C LEU A 38 -9.99 17.80 -8.01
N GLU A 39 -9.27 18.70 -7.36
CA GLU A 39 -9.42 20.16 -7.53
C GLU A 39 -8.76 20.68 -8.82
N LEU A 40 -7.87 19.89 -9.44
CA LEU A 40 -7.12 20.33 -10.63
C LEU A 40 -7.88 19.98 -11.92
N PRO A 41 -7.91 20.90 -12.91
CA PRO A 41 -8.49 20.59 -14.20
C PRO A 41 -7.64 19.53 -14.94
N PRO A 42 -8.27 18.61 -15.67
CA PRO A 42 -7.62 17.81 -16.70
C PRO A 42 -6.96 18.74 -17.73
N PRO A 43 -5.75 18.44 -18.23
CA PRO A 43 -4.94 17.23 -18.01
C PRO A 43 -4.05 17.25 -16.76
N LEU A 44 -4.03 18.37 -16.03
CA LEU A 44 -3.06 18.62 -14.96
C LEU A 44 -3.22 17.62 -13.80
N ASN A 45 -4.45 17.24 -13.46
CA ASN A 45 -4.71 16.26 -12.40
C ASN A 45 -4.03 14.90 -12.65
N VAL A 46 -4.17 14.33 -13.86
CA VAL A 46 -3.57 13.04 -14.23
C VAL A 46 -2.05 13.15 -14.26
N ARG A 47 -1.49 14.26 -14.75
CA ARG A 47 -0.04 14.49 -14.77
C ARG A 47 0.56 14.57 -13.36
N ARG A 48 -0.10 15.29 -12.45
CA ARG A 48 0.32 15.41 -11.04
C ARG A 48 0.19 14.08 -10.30
N TRP A 49 -0.91 13.37 -10.50
CA TRP A 49 -1.09 12.02 -9.97
C TRP A 49 0.01 11.07 -10.49
N HIS A 50 0.31 11.08 -11.79
CA HIS A 50 1.31 10.19 -12.38
C HIS A 50 2.71 10.45 -11.84
N SER A 51 3.11 11.73 -11.74
CA SER A 51 4.39 12.11 -11.13
C SER A 51 4.52 11.62 -9.69
N MET A 52 3.48 11.81 -8.87
CA MET A 52 3.43 11.27 -7.51
C MET A 52 3.51 9.74 -7.48
N PHE A 53 2.76 9.07 -8.35
CA PHE A 53 2.71 7.61 -8.41
C PHE A 53 4.07 7.00 -8.77
N GLU A 54 4.76 7.57 -9.76
CA GLU A 54 6.06 7.08 -10.20
C GLU A 54 7.12 7.17 -9.09
N VAL A 55 7.07 8.24 -8.28
CA VAL A 55 7.94 8.37 -7.11
C VAL A 55 7.55 7.36 -6.03
N THR A 56 6.27 7.27 -5.66
CA THR A 56 5.85 6.59 -4.42
C THR A 56 5.59 5.09 -4.55
N LYS A 57 5.36 4.55 -5.76
CA LYS A 57 4.88 3.18 -5.97
C LYS A 57 5.70 2.11 -5.24
N TRP A 58 7.03 2.24 -5.21
CA TRP A 58 7.92 1.27 -4.57
C TRP A 58 8.17 1.57 -3.08
N TRP A 59 8.18 2.85 -2.70
CA TRP A 59 8.33 3.25 -1.29
C TRP A 59 7.17 2.82 -0.42
N VAL A 60 6.01 2.56 -1.01
CA VAL A 60 4.85 2.07 -0.29
C VAL A 60 4.70 0.56 -0.42
N ALA A 61 4.66 0.03 -1.65
CA ALA A 61 4.40 -1.40 -1.85
C ALA A 61 5.56 -2.29 -1.36
N GLY A 62 6.80 -1.83 -1.52
CA GLY A 62 8.00 -2.58 -1.09
C GLY A 62 7.97 -2.88 0.41
N PRO A 63 7.90 -1.86 1.29
CA PRO A 63 7.84 -2.08 2.72
C PRO A 63 6.64 -2.92 3.20
N MET A 64 5.47 -2.81 2.56
CA MET A 64 4.31 -3.68 2.87
C MET A 64 4.64 -5.17 2.68
N VAL A 65 5.27 -5.52 1.55
CA VAL A 65 5.68 -6.89 1.27
C VAL A 65 6.79 -7.33 2.22
N THR A 66 7.77 -6.46 2.48
CA THR A 66 8.85 -6.73 3.44
C THR A 66 8.31 -7.02 4.83
N SER A 67 7.33 -6.27 5.33
CA SER A 67 6.64 -6.57 6.60
C SER A 67 6.01 -7.96 6.59
N GLY A 68 5.35 -8.35 5.49
CA GLY A 68 4.76 -9.68 5.36
C GLY A 68 5.80 -10.80 5.44
N LEU A 69 6.91 -10.67 4.73
CA LEU A 69 8.01 -11.64 4.78
C LEU A 69 8.66 -11.71 6.17
N SER A 70 8.81 -10.56 6.84
CA SER A 70 9.33 -10.49 8.21
C SER A 70 8.42 -11.22 9.20
N TYR A 71 7.10 -11.03 9.12
CA TYR A 71 6.15 -11.79 9.94
C TYR A 71 6.26 -13.30 9.72
N LEU A 72 6.34 -13.76 8.47
CA LEU A 72 6.49 -15.19 8.17
C LEU A 72 7.84 -15.75 8.67
N CYS A 73 8.91 -14.97 8.59
CA CYS A 73 10.21 -15.34 9.14
C CYS A 73 10.15 -15.48 10.67
N LEU A 74 9.48 -14.54 11.36
CA LEU A 74 9.24 -14.62 12.80
C LEU A 74 8.37 -15.82 13.17
N ALA A 75 7.33 -16.10 12.38
CA ALA A 75 6.45 -17.24 12.55
C ALA A 75 7.25 -18.56 12.52
N TYR A 76 8.16 -18.70 11.54
CA TYR A 76 9.03 -19.87 11.44
C TYR A 76 9.97 -20.02 12.65
N ARG A 77 10.48 -18.91 13.20
CA ARG A 77 11.35 -18.91 14.39
C ARG A 77 10.59 -19.24 15.68
N LEU A 78 9.34 -18.78 15.79
CA LEU A 78 8.46 -18.95 16.95
C LEU A 78 7.50 -20.14 16.85
N ARG A 79 7.73 -21.04 15.89
CA ARG A 79 6.86 -22.20 15.59
C ARG A 79 6.59 -23.16 16.76
N SER A 80 7.34 -23.06 17.86
CA SER A 80 7.12 -23.83 19.08
C SER A 80 5.84 -23.42 19.82
N ASN A 81 5.34 -22.20 19.62
CA ASN A 81 4.07 -21.75 20.16
C ASN A 81 3.03 -21.70 19.00
N PRO A 82 2.03 -22.61 19.00
CA PRO A 82 1.08 -22.71 17.89
C PRO A 82 0.18 -21.47 17.74
N ASP A 83 -0.17 -20.80 18.84
CA ASP A 83 -1.03 -19.61 18.80
C ASP A 83 -0.28 -18.42 18.19
N VAL A 84 0.97 -18.21 18.64
CA VAL A 84 1.86 -17.16 18.08
C VAL A 84 2.18 -17.45 16.62
N LEU A 85 2.42 -18.71 16.26
CA LEU A 85 2.63 -19.13 14.88
C LEU A 85 1.41 -18.76 14.01
N ALA A 86 0.20 -19.13 14.42
CA ALA A 86 -1.01 -18.85 13.66
C ALA A 86 -1.24 -17.34 13.47
N LEU A 87 -1.03 -16.54 14.51
CA LEU A 87 -1.17 -15.08 14.45
C LEU A 87 -0.15 -14.42 13.52
N LEU A 88 1.13 -14.82 13.59
CA LEU A 88 2.18 -14.27 12.73
C LEU A 88 2.03 -14.72 11.27
N VAL A 89 1.57 -15.95 11.02
CA VAL A 89 1.21 -16.40 9.67
C VAL A 89 0.05 -15.56 9.13
N ALA A 90 -1.00 -15.34 9.92
CA ALA A 90 -2.13 -14.51 9.51
C ALA A 90 -1.69 -13.07 9.18
N ALA A 91 -0.86 -12.45 10.04
CA ALA A 91 -0.30 -11.12 9.80
C ALA A 91 0.56 -11.07 8.52
N GLY A 92 1.42 -12.07 8.32
CA GLY A 92 2.23 -12.20 7.11
C GLY A 92 1.38 -12.32 5.84
N SER A 93 0.36 -13.18 5.87
CA SER A 93 -0.57 -13.37 4.75
C SER A 93 -1.39 -12.12 4.44
N LEU A 94 -1.83 -11.37 5.45
CA LEU A 94 -2.53 -10.10 5.26
C LEU A 94 -1.64 -9.08 4.53
N CYS A 95 -0.38 -8.93 4.94
CA CYS A 95 0.58 -8.06 4.25
C CYS A 95 0.81 -8.50 2.79
N LEU A 96 0.96 -9.81 2.55
CA LEU A 96 1.19 -10.34 1.21
C LEU A 96 -0.05 -10.29 0.31
N SER A 97 -1.26 -10.24 0.88
CA SER A 97 -2.52 -10.09 0.13
C SER A 97 -2.58 -8.79 -0.69
N VAL A 98 -1.74 -7.80 -0.34
CA VAL A 98 -1.56 -6.56 -1.11
C VAL A 98 -1.13 -6.82 -2.55
N VAL A 99 -0.35 -7.88 -2.81
CA VAL A 99 0.12 -8.22 -4.16
C VAL A 99 -1.03 -8.63 -5.09
N PRO A 100 -1.81 -9.69 -4.80
CA PRO A 100 -2.94 -10.06 -5.64
C PRO A 100 -4.01 -8.95 -5.68
N PHE A 101 -4.24 -8.25 -4.57
CA PHE A 101 -5.16 -7.10 -4.56
C PHE A 101 -4.72 -6.00 -5.53
N THR A 102 -3.42 -5.65 -5.52
CA THR A 102 -2.88 -4.63 -6.42
C THR A 102 -3.06 -5.03 -7.88
N TYR A 103 -2.79 -6.29 -8.20
CA TYR A 103 -2.93 -6.80 -9.56
C TYR A 103 -4.38 -6.72 -10.06
N VAL A 104 -5.34 -7.13 -9.22
CA VAL A 104 -6.76 -7.22 -9.62
C VAL A 104 -7.47 -5.86 -9.60
N MET A 105 -7.24 -5.04 -8.56
CA MET A 105 -8.01 -3.81 -8.34
C MET A 105 -7.29 -2.54 -8.80
N VAL A 106 -5.99 -2.45 -8.58
CA VAL A 106 -5.23 -1.20 -8.73
C VAL A 106 -4.64 -1.06 -10.13
N LEU A 107 -3.99 -2.11 -10.66
CA LEU A 107 -3.36 -2.07 -11.98
C LEU A 107 -4.32 -1.67 -13.12
N PRO A 108 -5.55 -2.22 -13.22
CA PRO A 108 -6.46 -1.81 -14.30
C PRO A 108 -6.80 -0.32 -14.27
N THR A 109 -6.80 0.29 -13.08
CA THR A 109 -7.05 1.73 -12.92
C THR A 109 -5.82 2.54 -13.31
N ILE A 110 -4.61 2.08 -12.95
CA ILE A 110 -3.34 2.70 -13.37
C ILE A 110 -3.22 2.71 -14.89
N ASP A 111 -3.53 1.60 -15.55
CA ASP A 111 -3.41 1.49 -17.00
C ASP A 111 -4.37 2.43 -17.73
N LYS A 112 -5.60 2.57 -17.23
CA LYS A 112 -6.56 3.57 -17.73
C LYS A 112 -6.04 5.00 -17.56
N LEU A 113 -5.47 5.33 -16.40
CA LEU A 113 -4.89 6.66 -16.14
C LEU A 113 -3.67 6.95 -17.02
N ARG A 114 -2.80 5.97 -17.24
CA ARG A 114 -1.66 6.09 -18.17
C ARG A 114 -2.12 6.24 -19.62
N GLY A 115 -3.16 5.51 -20.02
CA GLY A 115 -3.80 5.70 -21.33
C GLY A 115 -4.32 7.13 -21.50
N LYS A 116 -4.94 7.71 -20.46
CA LYS A 116 -5.37 9.11 -20.46
C LYS A 116 -4.21 10.09 -20.55
N LEU A 117 -3.13 9.86 -19.80
CA LEU A 117 -1.94 10.70 -19.86
C LEU A 117 -1.39 10.79 -21.29
N LYS A 118 -1.29 9.64 -21.99
CA LYS A 118 -0.83 9.60 -23.39
C LYS A 118 -1.74 10.39 -24.34
N VAL A 119 -3.06 10.32 -24.15
CA VAL A 119 -4.02 11.12 -24.95
C VAL A 119 -3.78 12.61 -24.73
N PHE A 120 -3.59 13.03 -23.48
CA PHE A 120 -3.31 14.43 -23.16
C PHE A 120 -1.96 14.93 -23.68
N GLU A 121 -0.94 14.09 -23.68
CA GLU A 121 0.39 14.44 -24.20
C GLU A 121 0.42 14.58 -25.72
N ASN A 122 -0.44 13.84 -26.43
CA ASN A 122 -0.49 13.83 -27.89
C ASN A 122 -1.54 14.78 -28.49
N ALA A 123 -2.38 15.41 -27.67
CA ALA A 123 -3.41 16.33 -28.14
C ALA A 123 -2.80 17.68 -28.54
N SER A 124 -3.02 18.11 -29.78
CA SER A 124 -2.60 19.43 -30.29
C SER A 124 -3.46 20.58 -29.74
N ASP A 125 -4.71 20.28 -29.36
CA ASP A 125 -5.63 21.21 -28.71
C ASP A 125 -6.31 20.51 -27.52
N LEU A 126 -6.01 20.97 -26.31
CA LEU A 126 -6.53 20.41 -25.07
C LEU A 126 -8.01 20.76 -24.84
N SER A 127 -8.54 21.77 -25.54
CA SER A 127 -9.95 22.19 -25.41
C SER A 127 -10.94 21.16 -25.99
N GLN A 128 -10.51 20.34 -26.95
CA GLN A 128 -11.33 19.25 -27.50
C GLN A 128 -11.36 18.00 -26.62
N VAL A 129 -10.47 17.92 -25.62
CA VAL A 129 -10.35 16.77 -24.73
C VAL A 129 -11.29 16.89 -23.51
N ASP A 130 -12.02 18.01 -23.41
CA ASP A 130 -12.82 18.41 -22.25
C ASP A 130 -13.97 17.43 -21.92
N GLU A 131 -14.53 16.70 -22.90
CA GLU A 131 -15.51 15.62 -22.63
C GLU A 131 -14.93 14.44 -21.83
N THR A 132 -13.60 14.32 -21.76
CA THR A 132 -12.96 13.25 -20.97
C THR A 132 -12.56 13.67 -19.55
N GLY A 133 -12.81 14.93 -19.17
CA GLY A 133 -12.42 15.44 -17.88
C GLY A 133 -13.14 14.81 -16.69
N GLU A 134 -14.44 14.56 -16.82
CA GLU A 134 -15.25 13.85 -15.82
C GLU A 134 -14.75 12.40 -15.63
N LYS A 135 -14.32 11.76 -16.71
CA LYS A 135 -13.71 10.41 -16.65
C LYS A 135 -12.35 10.45 -15.92
N ALA A 136 -11.52 11.48 -16.09
CA ALA A 136 -10.23 11.58 -15.39
C ALA A 136 -10.40 11.69 -13.86
N HIS A 137 -11.31 12.53 -13.39
CA HIS A 137 -11.64 12.65 -11.96
C HIS A 137 -12.15 11.32 -11.40
N SER A 138 -13.05 10.65 -12.11
CA SER A 138 -13.59 9.36 -11.68
C SER A 138 -12.50 8.29 -11.52
N LEU A 139 -11.50 8.28 -12.42
CA LEU A 139 -10.38 7.32 -12.38
C LEU A 139 -9.42 7.62 -11.23
N ILE A 140 -9.10 8.89 -10.97
CA ILE A 140 -8.27 9.29 -9.83
C ILE A 140 -8.98 8.94 -8.51
N GLY A 141 -10.28 9.23 -8.40
CA GLY A 141 -11.09 8.87 -7.23
C GLY A 141 -11.15 7.35 -7.02
N ALA A 142 -11.36 6.58 -8.10
CA ALA A 142 -11.35 5.12 -8.05
C ALA A 142 -9.98 4.58 -7.63
N TRP A 143 -8.88 5.14 -8.18
CA TRP A 143 -7.54 4.78 -7.77
C TRP A 143 -7.31 5.05 -6.28
N GLY A 144 -7.74 6.22 -5.79
CA GLY A 144 -7.63 6.56 -4.37
C GLY A 144 -8.34 5.56 -3.48
N LYS A 145 -9.58 5.19 -3.82
CA LYS A 145 -10.35 4.16 -3.09
C LYS A 145 -9.61 2.82 -3.03
N TRP A 146 -9.10 2.33 -4.16
CA TRP A 146 -8.37 1.05 -4.19
C TRP A 146 -7.02 1.14 -3.50
N ASN A 147 -6.33 2.28 -3.64
CA ASN A 147 -5.07 2.54 -2.93
C ASN A 147 -5.27 2.48 -1.41
N MET A 148 -6.35 3.07 -0.90
CA MET A 148 -6.72 3.00 0.52
C MET A 148 -7.00 1.58 0.97
N GLY A 149 -7.73 0.80 0.16
CA GLY A 149 -8.06 -0.59 0.47
C GLY A 149 -6.83 -1.46 0.79
N ARG A 150 -5.66 -1.16 0.20
CA ARG A 150 -4.41 -1.87 0.47
C ARG A 150 -3.83 -1.62 1.86
N ALA A 151 -4.06 -0.45 2.46
CA ALA A 151 -3.53 -0.13 3.78
C ALA A 151 -4.23 -0.92 4.89
N ILE A 152 -5.51 -1.26 4.71
CA ILE A 152 -6.33 -1.92 5.72
C ILE A 152 -5.71 -3.25 6.19
N PRO A 153 -5.43 -4.24 5.32
CA PRO A 153 -4.89 -5.52 5.77
C PRO A 153 -3.50 -5.36 6.41
N VAL A 154 -2.67 -4.43 5.93
CA VAL A 154 -1.33 -4.17 6.50
C VAL A 154 -1.43 -3.54 7.89
N MET A 155 -2.37 -2.62 8.10
CA MET A 155 -2.62 -2.04 9.41
C MET A 155 -3.09 -3.11 10.40
N VAL A 156 -4.03 -3.96 10.00
CA VAL A 156 -4.51 -5.08 10.82
C VAL A 156 -3.37 -6.05 11.16
N ALA A 157 -2.50 -6.37 10.20
CA ALA A 157 -1.30 -7.18 10.45
C ALA A 157 -0.37 -6.54 11.50
N GLY A 158 -0.17 -5.23 11.43
CA GLY A 158 0.56 -4.45 12.44
C GLY A 158 -0.02 -4.59 13.85
N LEU A 159 -1.35 -4.48 13.98
CA LEU A 159 -2.06 -4.64 15.26
C LEU A 159 -1.97 -6.07 15.80
N ILE A 160 -2.08 -7.09 14.93
CA ILE A 160 -1.88 -8.49 15.31
C ILE A 160 -0.45 -8.67 15.85
N GLY A 161 0.55 -8.13 15.17
CA GLY A 161 1.93 -8.21 15.62
C GLY A 161 2.18 -7.48 16.94
N MET A 162 1.45 -6.39 17.24
CA MET A 162 1.48 -5.75 18.56
C MET A 162 0.89 -6.66 19.64
N TYR A 163 -0.25 -7.29 19.36
CA TYR A 163 -0.88 -8.23 20.29
C TYR A 163 0.02 -9.45 20.58
N VAL A 164 0.70 -9.97 19.56
CA VAL A 164 1.70 -11.05 19.74
C VAL A 164 2.85 -10.63 20.65
N ALA A 165 3.25 -9.35 20.62
CA ALA A 165 4.30 -8.84 21.50
C ALA A 165 3.89 -8.85 22.97
N GLU A 166 2.59 -8.70 23.28
CA GLU A 166 2.06 -8.80 24.65
C GLU A 166 1.98 -10.26 25.13
N LEU A 167 1.76 -11.21 24.21
CA LEU A 167 1.69 -12.65 24.52
C LEU A 167 3.07 -13.31 24.71
N SER A 168 4.15 -12.64 24.29
CA SER A 168 5.51 -13.17 24.34
C SER A 168 6.22 -12.57 25.57
N PRO A 169 6.31 -13.27 26.71
CA PRO A 169 6.99 -12.78 27.91
C PRO A 169 8.51 -12.62 27.73
#